data_AF-A0A661IFW8-F1
#
_entry.id   AF-A0A661IFW8-F1
#
_cell.length_a   1.000
_cell.length_b   1.000
_cell.length_c   1.000
_cell.angle_alpha   90.00
_cell.angle_beta   90.00
_cell.angle_gamma   90.00
#
_symmetry.space_group_name_H-M   'P 1'
#
loop_
_entity.id
_entity.type
_entity.pdbx_description
1 polymer ?
#
loop_
_entity_poly.entity_id
_entity_poly.type
_entity_poly.pdbx_seq_one_letter_code
_entity_poly.pdbx_strand_id
1 'polypeptide(L)'
;MMSIENDIKILAVILLFILSISLLIYRKKNITILYKFIAMTIFLNLLLSVLSPGFSILNWISFESIDVSNRTANLWGERAHIGDLLAGHFIALLFIGLLFVVDKQTQSIGQMNKSLELSDEAIKQQSQDSQIQSVELAKQSDESEKQSIELAKQSEESKNQTEVFKFQREEMEAQRREMLSQRKEMVAQRKEMKAQSFNNKFFEILNLFNNIIGNFQYSQDRLTKDDKVQTVIYMKKDVLKQLKVNLLNSIRCINIGTIDIKRRINKIETLEQFQPIFNQFNKVYDTTFKYYFINLYQILQYIKINEEADLKNAKNDESKETVKEFYKSYANIVRAQLSRNELVMLFYNAYMIQDTVNSDKYIKIIEHFSLFEHLTYTDLDIRTSDFTLVDQLLVKYDESAFGQNIALLKKREFLLDESLI
;
A
#
# COMPACT_ATOMS: atom_id res chain seq x y z
N MET A 1 142.16 -37.02 2.10
CA MET A 1 141.01 -37.39 2.96
C MET A 1 139.76 -36.56 2.61
N MET A 2 139.56 -36.20 1.34
CA MET A 2 138.54 -35.24 0.87
C MET A 2 137.56 -35.84 -0.18
N SER A 3 137.72 -37.13 -0.58
CA SER A 3 136.81 -37.78 -1.55
C SER A 3 135.66 -38.57 -0.90
N ILE A 4 135.84 -39.09 0.31
CA ILE A 4 134.80 -39.88 1.01
C ILE A 4 133.57 -39.00 1.35
N GLU A 5 133.76 -37.70 1.57
CA GLU A 5 132.67 -36.80 1.92
C GLU A 5 131.74 -36.47 0.73
N ASN A 6 132.27 -36.45 -0.50
CA ASN A 6 131.46 -36.22 -1.70
C ASN A 6 130.69 -37.48 -2.11
N ASP A 7 131.29 -38.66 -1.95
CA ASP A 7 130.62 -39.92 -2.29
C ASP A 7 129.43 -40.20 -1.35
N ILE A 8 129.56 -39.86 -0.06
CA ILE A 8 128.44 -39.96 0.90
C ILE A 8 127.31 -38.97 0.56
N LYS A 9 127.64 -37.76 0.09
CA LYS A 9 126.65 -36.75 -0.32
C LYS A 9 125.88 -37.18 -1.57
N ILE A 10 126.56 -37.75 -2.57
CA ILE A 10 125.93 -38.28 -3.78
C ILE A 10 125.02 -39.47 -3.42
N LEU A 11 125.48 -40.38 -2.55
CA LEU A 11 124.66 -41.50 -2.10
C LEU A 11 123.41 -41.04 -1.36
N ALA A 12 123.50 -40.02 -0.51
CA ALA A 12 122.37 -39.46 0.23
C ALA A 12 121.32 -38.82 -0.70
N VAL A 13 121.75 -38.13 -1.76
CA VAL A 13 120.85 -37.53 -2.77
C VAL A 13 120.15 -38.62 -3.58
N ILE A 14 120.85 -39.67 -3.98
CA ILE A 14 120.26 -40.81 -4.71
C ILE A 14 119.25 -41.54 -3.82
N LEU A 15 119.56 -41.75 -2.54
CA LEU A 15 118.67 -42.43 -1.60
C LEU A 15 117.40 -41.61 -1.32
N LEU A 16 117.52 -40.28 -1.21
CA LEU A 16 116.38 -39.37 -1.11
C LEU A 16 115.53 -39.35 -2.38
N PHE A 17 116.15 -39.42 -3.56
CA PHE A 17 115.46 -39.48 -4.85
C PHE A 17 114.68 -40.80 -5.01
N ILE A 18 115.26 -41.93 -4.61
CA ILE A 18 114.58 -43.24 -4.63
C ILE A 18 113.42 -43.26 -3.63
N LEU A 19 113.60 -42.70 -2.43
CA LEU A 19 112.55 -42.62 -1.41
C LEU A 19 111.36 -41.76 -1.88
N SER A 20 111.65 -40.66 -2.58
CA SER A 20 110.60 -39.75 -3.10
C SER A 20 109.85 -40.35 -4.29
N ILE A 21 110.51 -41.11 -5.17
CA ILE A 21 109.84 -41.87 -6.23
C ILE A 21 108.98 -43.00 -5.64
N SER A 22 109.46 -43.69 -4.61
CA SER A 22 108.72 -44.76 -3.93
C SER A 22 107.42 -44.24 -3.26
N LEU A 23 107.49 -43.06 -2.64
CA LEU A 23 106.32 -42.35 -2.08
C LEU A 23 105.33 -41.87 -3.15
N LEU A 24 105.81 -41.47 -4.32
CA LEU A 24 104.99 -41.06 -5.47
C LEU A 24 104.20 -42.23 -6.08
N ILE A 25 104.77 -43.43 -6.10
CA ILE A 25 104.11 -44.63 -6.63
C ILE A 25 103.08 -45.20 -5.63
N TYR A 26 103.30 -45.03 -4.31
CA TYR A 26 102.45 -45.65 -3.29
C TYR A 26 101.10 -44.96 -3.02
N ARG A 27 100.85 -43.70 -3.46
CA ARG A 27 99.59 -42.99 -3.16
C ARG A 27 99.01 -42.20 -4.35
N LYS A 28 98.27 -42.89 -5.22
CA LYS A 28 97.64 -42.33 -6.44
C LYS A 28 96.29 -41.61 -6.22
N LYS A 29 95.97 -41.04 -5.05
CA LYS A 29 94.61 -40.48 -4.80
C LYS A 29 94.49 -39.12 -4.11
N ASN A 30 95.57 -38.37 -3.87
CA ASN A 30 95.41 -37.02 -3.33
C ASN A 30 96.46 -36.04 -3.87
N ILE A 31 96.09 -35.33 -4.94
CA ILE A 31 96.90 -34.31 -5.62
C ILE A 31 97.34 -33.18 -4.65
N THR A 32 96.55 -32.89 -3.62
CA THR A 32 96.86 -31.89 -2.58
C THR A 32 98.06 -32.26 -1.71
N ILE A 33 98.39 -33.55 -1.55
CA ILE A 33 99.57 -34.00 -0.80
C ILE A 33 100.84 -33.85 -1.65
N LEU A 34 100.73 -34.05 -2.97
CA LEU A 34 101.82 -33.87 -3.92
C LEU A 34 102.29 -32.40 -3.95
N TYR A 35 101.35 -31.44 -3.99
CA TYR A 35 101.68 -30.02 -3.92
C TYR A 35 102.34 -29.62 -2.60
N LYS A 36 101.91 -30.18 -1.46
CA LYS A 36 102.55 -29.94 -0.15
C LYS A 36 103.97 -30.50 -0.09
N PHE A 37 104.19 -31.66 -0.71
CA PHE A 37 105.52 -32.27 -0.78
C PHE A 37 106.48 -31.44 -1.65
N ILE A 38 106.06 -31.04 -2.85
CA ILE A 38 106.86 -30.18 -3.73
C ILE A 38 107.20 -28.84 -3.05
N ALA A 39 106.22 -28.20 -2.39
CA ALA A 39 106.44 -26.97 -1.64
C ALA A 39 107.44 -27.16 -0.47
N MET A 40 107.38 -28.30 0.23
CA MET A 40 108.30 -28.62 1.32
C MET A 40 109.73 -28.90 0.82
N THR A 41 109.90 -29.55 -0.34
CA THR A 41 111.23 -29.75 -0.95
C THR A 41 111.85 -28.44 -1.43
N ILE A 42 111.04 -27.54 -1.99
CA ILE A 42 111.46 -26.18 -2.37
C ILE A 42 111.86 -25.39 -1.12
N PHE A 43 111.05 -25.45 -0.06
CA PHE A 43 111.34 -24.79 1.21
C PHE A 43 112.62 -25.31 1.88
N LEU A 44 112.88 -26.62 1.83
CA LEU A 44 114.08 -27.23 2.39
C LEU A 44 115.34 -26.82 1.60
N ASN A 45 115.25 -26.73 0.27
CA ASN A 45 116.33 -26.19 -0.56
C ASN A 45 116.59 -24.70 -0.29
N LEU A 46 115.53 -23.93 -0.02
CA LEU A 46 115.63 -22.51 0.34
C LEU A 46 116.20 -22.31 1.75
N LEU A 47 115.96 -23.24 2.67
CA LEU A 47 116.53 -23.24 4.02
C LEU A 47 118.02 -23.62 4.00
N LEU A 48 118.40 -24.59 3.15
CA LEU A 48 119.80 -25.02 2.97
C LEU A 48 120.66 -23.96 2.26
N SER A 49 120.08 -23.12 1.39
CA SER A 49 120.80 -21.99 0.79
C SER A 49 121.02 -20.81 1.75
N VAL A 50 120.24 -20.70 2.83
CA VAL A 50 120.44 -19.70 3.89
C VAL A 50 121.50 -20.14 4.91
N LEU A 51 121.67 -21.45 5.15
CA LEU A 51 122.63 -21.99 6.12
C LEU A 51 124.06 -22.19 5.56
N SER A 52 124.27 -21.95 4.26
CA SER A 52 125.59 -21.99 3.60
C SER A 52 125.76 -20.77 2.67
N PRO A 53 126.38 -19.67 3.11
CA PRO A 53 126.34 -18.37 2.42
C PRO A 53 127.14 -18.28 1.10
N GLY A 54 127.65 -19.39 0.55
CA GLY A 54 128.50 -19.41 -0.63
C GLY A 54 127.79 -19.55 -1.99
N PHE A 55 126.47 -19.78 -2.02
CA PHE A 55 125.75 -20.11 -3.25
C PHE A 55 124.42 -19.36 -3.36
N SER A 56 124.47 -18.08 -3.74
CA SER A 56 123.29 -17.32 -4.19
C SER A 56 123.62 -16.55 -5.49
N ILE A 57 122.98 -16.95 -6.60
CA ILE A 57 123.21 -16.43 -7.97
C ILE A 57 122.11 -15.45 -8.42
N LEU A 58 121.20 -15.02 -7.55
CA LEU A 58 120.10 -14.12 -7.96
C LEU A 58 120.11 -12.80 -7.20
N ASN A 59 121.24 -12.11 -7.32
CA ASN A 59 121.34 -10.68 -7.07
C ASN A 59 121.97 -9.99 -8.28
N TRP A 60 121.33 -10.13 -9.44
CA TRP A 60 121.65 -9.36 -10.63
C TRP A 60 120.46 -9.42 -11.59
N ILE A 61 119.70 -8.34 -11.67
CA ILE A 61 119.07 -7.74 -12.86
C ILE A 61 118.15 -6.62 -12.37
N SER A 62 118.74 -5.43 -12.25
CA SER A 62 118.07 -4.16 -12.50
C SER A 62 118.40 -3.81 -13.96
N PHE A 63 117.38 -3.75 -14.83
CA PHE A 63 117.55 -3.29 -16.20
C PHE A 63 117.37 -1.77 -16.24
N GLU A 64 118.46 -1.06 -16.49
CA GLU A 64 118.45 0.28 -17.06
C GLU A 64 119.24 0.25 -18.37
N SER A 65 118.69 0.94 -19.36
CA SER A 65 119.04 0.96 -20.77
C SER A 65 120.34 1.72 -21.09
N ILE A 66 121.01 1.35 -22.20
CA ILE A 66 121.50 2.23 -23.29
C ILE A 66 122.85 1.79 -23.92
N ASP A 67 122.81 1.83 -25.26
CA ASP A 67 123.82 2.00 -26.31
C ASP A 67 125.14 1.20 -26.42
N VAL A 68 125.19 0.47 -27.54
CA VAL A 68 126.14 0.61 -28.67
C VAL A 68 127.61 0.90 -28.30
N SER A 69 128.47 -0.11 -28.49
CA SER A 69 129.50 -0.08 -29.54
C SER A 69 130.41 -1.31 -29.52
N ASN A 70 130.79 -1.72 -30.72
CA ASN A 70 131.80 -2.72 -31.10
C ASN A 70 132.84 -3.12 -30.03
N ARG A 71 132.76 -4.36 -29.52
CA ARG A 71 133.89 -5.32 -29.42
C ARG A 71 133.47 -6.64 -28.76
N THR A 72 134.28 -7.66 -29.02
CA THR A 72 134.39 -8.98 -28.35
C THR A 72 133.45 -10.10 -28.78
N ALA A 73 133.77 -10.65 -29.95
CA ALA A 73 133.30 -11.94 -30.47
C ALA A 73 133.92 -13.19 -29.78
N ASN A 74 134.34 -13.12 -28.50
CA ASN A 74 135.08 -14.23 -27.84
C ASN A 74 134.51 -14.69 -26.49
N LEU A 75 133.21 -14.50 -26.21
CA LEU A 75 132.58 -14.94 -24.95
C LEU A 75 131.31 -15.81 -25.13
N TRP A 76 131.12 -16.40 -26.32
CA TRP A 76 129.96 -17.22 -26.66
C TRP A 76 130.21 -18.74 -26.66
N GLY A 77 131.39 -19.20 -26.21
CA GLY A 77 131.75 -20.63 -26.20
C GLY A 77 131.32 -21.41 -24.95
N GLU A 78 131.11 -20.76 -23.80
CA GLU A 78 130.86 -21.48 -22.53
C GLU A 78 129.42 -21.32 -21.97
N ARG A 79 128.53 -20.57 -22.62
CA ARG A 79 127.12 -20.41 -22.19
C ARG A 79 126.12 -21.34 -22.89
N ALA A 80 126.55 -22.14 -23.86
CA ALA A 80 125.67 -23.00 -24.65
C ALA A 80 125.16 -24.25 -23.92
N HIS A 81 125.86 -24.75 -22.90
CA HIS A 81 125.48 -26.02 -22.25
C HIS A 81 124.42 -25.91 -21.14
N ILE A 82 124.07 -24.70 -20.67
CA ILE A 82 123.03 -24.51 -19.64
C ILE A 82 121.65 -24.25 -20.28
N GLY A 83 121.61 -23.72 -21.51
CA GLY A 83 120.36 -23.42 -22.24
C GLY A 83 119.58 -24.67 -22.68
N ASP A 84 120.27 -25.71 -23.13
CA ASP A 84 119.60 -26.91 -23.68
C ASP A 84 118.92 -27.77 -22.61
N LEU A 85 119.39 -27.73 -21.36
CA LEU A 85 118.74 -28.45 -20.25
C LEU A 85 117.49 -27.72 -19.73
N LEU A 86 117.49 -26.38 -19.76
CA LEU A 86 116.35 -25.55 -19.35
C LEU A 86 115.23 -25.53 -20.41
N ALA A 87 115.58 -25.55 -21.70
CA ALA A 87 114.60 -25.57 -22.79
C ALA A 87 113.68 -26.81 -22.75
N GLY A 88 114.22 -27.99 -22.44
CA GLY A 88 113.42 -29.21 -22.32
C GLY A 88 112.39 -29.18 -21.18
N HIS A 89 112.73 -28.53 -20.05
CA HIS A 89 111.83 -28.42 -18.90
C HIS A 89 110.74 -27.34 -19.12
N PHE A 90 111.05 -26.24 -19.80
CA PHE A 90 110.06 -25.23 -20.16
C PHE A 90 109.03 -25.75 -21.17
N ILE A 91 109.44 -26.56 -22.15
CA ILE A 91 108.52 -27.17 -23.12
C ILE A 91 107.59 -28.17 -22.43
N ALA A 92 108.10 -29.00 -21.51
CA ALA A 92 107.27 -29.92 -20.75
C ALA A 92 106.27 -29.20 -19.82
N LEU A 93 106.68 -28.11 -19.17
CA LEU A 93 105.80 -27.29 -18.33
C LEU A 93 104.74 -26.54 -19.13
N LEU A 94 105.09 -26.03 -20.31
CA LEU A 94 104.13 -25.42 -21.24
C LEU A 94 103.11 -26.44 -21.74
N PHE A 95 103.54 -27.66 -22.06
CA PHE A 95 102.64 -28.72 -22.50
C PHE A 95 101.67 -29.17 -21.40
N ILE A 96 102.16 -29.29 -20.16
CA ILE A 96 101.31 -29.59 -18.99
C ILE A 96 100.33 -28.43 -18.71
N GLY A 97 100.78 -27.18 -18.82
CA GLY A 97 99.92 -26.01 -18.69
C GLY A 97 98.83 -25.97 -19.77
N LEU A 98 99.17 -26.34 -21.01
CA LEU A 98 98.23 -26.38 -22.13
C LEU A 98 97.19 -27.49 -21.96
N LEU A 99 97.60 -28.68 -21.49
CA LEU A 99 96.66 -29.76 -21.14
C LEU A 99 95.71 -29.37 -20.00
N PHE A 100 96.19 -28.60 -19.01
CA PHE A 100 95.35 -28.09 -17.93
C PHE A 100 94.32 -27.05 -18.42
N VAL A 101 94.72 -26.16 -19.32
CA VAL A 101 93.81 -25.19 -19.95
C VAL A 101 92.75 -25.90 -20.79
N VAL A 102 93.15 -26.92 -21.55
CA VAL A 102 92.22 -27.73 -22.36
C VAL A 102 91.23 -28.49 -21.47
N ASP A 103 91.67 -29.09 -20.37
CA ASP A 103 90.78 -29.77 -19.41
C ASP A 103 89.80 -28.78 -18.76
N LYS A 104 90.27 -27.58 -18.38
CA LYS A 104 89.42 -26.52 -17.82
C LYS A 104 88.40 -25.98 -18.82
N GLN A 105 88.81 -25.76 -20.06
CA GLN A 105 87.89 -25.36 -21.13
C GLN A 105 86.87 -26.48 -21.42
N THR A 106 87.28 -27.74 -21.39
CA THR A 106 86.37 -28.89 -21.59
C THR A 106 85.33 -28.97 -20.47
N GLN A 107 85.72 -28.75 -19.21
CA GLN A 107 84.78 -28.67 -18.08
C GLN A 107 83.82 -27.47 -18.19
N SER A 108 84.32 -26.31 -18.62
CA SER A 108 83.52 -25.10 -18.81
C SER A 108 82.51 -25.25 -19.96
N ILE A 109 82.91 -25.89 -21.06
CA ILE A 109 82.03 -26.23 -22.18
C ILE A 109 80.97 -27.25 -21.73
N GLY A 110 81.35 -28.25 -20.93
CA GLY A 110 80.39 -29.19 -20.36
C GLY A 110 79.34 -28.52 -19.45
N GLN A 111 79.74 -27.54 -18.65
CA GLN A 111 78.82 -26.74 -17.83
C GLN A 111 77.94 -25.81 -18.66
N MET A 112 78.50 -25.18 -19.71
CA MET A 112 77.74 -24.35 -20.64
C MET A 112 76.68 -25.15 -21.39
N ASN A 113 77.03 -26.34 -21.90
CA ASN A 113 76.07 -27.21 -22.59
C ASN A 113 74.94 -27.63 -21.66
N LYS A 114 75.24 -27.97 -20.41
CA LYS A 114 74.22 -28.30 -19.41
C LYS A 114 73.32 -27.10 -19.06
N SER A 115 73.88 -25.89 -19.02
CA SER A 115 73.09 -24.66 -18.80
C SER A 115 72.23 -24.28 -20.01
N LEU A 116 72.71 -24.54 -21.23
CA LEU A 116 71.96 -24.34 -22.46
C LEU A 116 70.81 -25.32 -22.55
N GLU A 117 71.02 -26.59 -22.20
CA GLU A 117 69.97 -27.61 -22.17
C GLU A 117 68.85 -27.25 -21.17
N LEU A 118 69.22 -26.80 -19.96
CA LEU A 118 68.27 -26.29 -18.97
C LEU A 118 67.55 -25.01 -19.43
N SER A 119 68.24 -24.12 -20.16
CA SER A 119 67.64 -22.91 -20.72
C SER A 119 66.65 -23.24 -21.85
N ASP A 120 66.97 -24.22 -22.69
CA ASP A 120 66.10 -24.66 -23.79
C ASP A 120 64.84 -25.34 -23.24
N GLU A 121 64.97 -26.15 -22.19
CA GLU A 121 63.82 -26.71 -21.45
C GLU A 121 62.97 -25.61 -20.82
N ALA A 122 63.58 -24.62 -20.17
CA ALA A 122 62.86 -23.50 -19.57
C ALA A 122 62.11 -22.65 -20.62
N ILE A 123 62.70 -22.40 -21.79
CA ILE A 123 62.05 -21.67 -22.88
C ILE A 123 60.88 -22.48 -23.47
N LYS A 124 61.05 -23.80 -23.64
CA LYS A 124 59.95 -24.67 -24.09
C LYS A 124 58.80 -24.66 -23.09
N GLN A 125 59.11 -24.72 -21.80
CA GLN A 125 58.10 -24.68 -20.73
C GLN A 125 57.39 -23.32 -20.70
N GLN A 126 58.13 -22.21 -20.79
CA GLN A 126 57.55 -20.86 -20.84
C GLN A 126 56.67 -20.65 -22.07
N SER A 127 57.05 -21.20 -23.23
CA SER A 127 56.24 -21.17 -24.44
C SER A 127 54.93 -21.95 -24.28
N GLN A 128 54.98 -23.13 -23.66
CA GLN A 128 53.79 -23.92 -23.33
C GLN A 128 52.88 -23.19 -22.34
N ASP A 129 53.45 -22.62 -21.27
CA ASP A 129 52.70 -21.85 -20.27
C ASP A 129 52.04 -20.61 -20.90
N SER A 130 52.72 -19.93 -21.81
CA SER A 130 52.17 -18.78 -22.54
C SER A 130 51.02 -19.19 -23.47
N GLN A 131 51.12 -20.35 -24.13
CA GLN A 131 50.02 -20.91 -24.93
C GLN A 131 48.82 -21.27 -24.06
N ILE A 132 49.05 -21.93 -22.92
CA ILE A 132 48.00 -22.26 -21.95
C ILE A 132 47.31 -20.98 -21.47
N GLN A 133 48.08 -19.96 -21.10
CA GLN A 133 47.54 -18.68 -20.63
C GLN A 133 46.74 -17.95 -21.71
N SER A 134 47.17 -17.98 -22.98
CA SER A 134 46.37 -17.40 -24.08
C SER A 134 45.05 -18.13 -24.32
N VAL A 135 45.04 -19.46 -24.17
CA VAL A 135 43.82 -20.28 -24.30
C VAL A 135 42.88 -20.04 -23.11
N GLU A 136 43.42 -19.88 -21.92
CA GLU A 136 42.65 -19.57 -20.71
C GLU A 136 42.02 -18.17 -20.79
N LEU A 137 42.77 -17.16 -21.24
CA LEU A 137 42.25 -15.81 -21.47
C LEU A 137 41.17 -15.78 -22.55
N ALA A 138 41.33 -16.54 -23.63
CA ALA A 138 40.29 -16.67 -24.66
C ALA A 138 39.01 -17.29 -24.07
N LYS A 139 39.13 -18.34 -23.25
CA LYS A 139 37.98 -18.93 -22.53
C LYS A 139 37.32 -17.94 -21.58
N GLN A 140 38.09 -17.17 -20.81
CA GLN A 140 37.56 -16.15 -19.91
C GLN A 140 36.87 -15.02 -20.67
N SER A 141 37.42 -14.61 -21.82
CA SER A 141 36.78 -13.63 -22.71
C SER A 141 35.44 -14.14 -23.22
N ASP A 142 35.38 -15.36 -23.74
CA ASP A 142 34.13 -15.98 -24.23
C ASP A 142 33.10 -16.13 -23.11
N GLU A 143 33.53 -16.47 -21.88
CA GLU A 143 32.66 -16.60 -20.73
C GLU A 143 32.13 -15.24 -20.26
N SER A 144 32.97 -14.19 -20.27
CA SER A 144 32.55 -12.82 -19.96
C SER A 144 31.56 -12.27 -21.00
N GLU A 145 31.76 -12.59 -22.28
CA GLU A 145 30.84 -12.20 -23.35
C GLU A 145 29.48 -12.87 -23.17
N LYS A 146 29.46 -14.18 -22.88
CA LYS A 146 28.22 -14.92 -22.56
C LYS A 146 27.49 -14.31 -21.35
N GLN A 147 28.21 -13.97 -20.28
CA GLN A 147 27.61 -13.31 -19.11
C GLN A 147 27.02 -11.94 -19.47
N SER A 148 27.70 -11.15 -20.31
CA SER A 148 27.20 -9.84 -20.73
C SER A 148 25.91 -9.94 -21.57
N ILE A 149 25.83 -10.94 -22.45
CA ILE A 149 24.63 -11.21 -23.26
C ILE A 149 23.47 -11.67 -22.36
N GLU A 150 23.75 -12.53 -21.39
CA GLU A 150 22.74 -13.01 -20.43
C GLU A 150 22.20 -11.87 -19.55
N LEU A 151 23.08 -10.99 -19.06
CA LEU A 151 22.69 -9.79 -18.30
C LEU A 151 21.85 -8.81 -19.15
N ALA A 152 22.21 -8.62 -20.41
CA ALA A 152 21.43 -7.79 -21.32
C ALA A 152 20.01 -8.34 -21.50
N LYS A 153 19.88 -9.66 -21.66
CA LYS A 153 18.59 -10.35 -21.76
C LYS A 153 17.77 -10.23 -20.48
N GLN A 154 18.38 -10.40 -19.31
CA GLN A 154 17.71 -10.21 -18.01
C GLN A 154 17.23 -8.77 -17.79
N SER A 155 18.03 -7.79 -18.22
CA SER A 155 17.68 -6.37 -18.17
C SER A 155 16.47 -6.04 -19.05
N GLU A 156 16.42 -6.60 -20.26
CA GLU A 156 15.28 -6.46 -21.16
C GLU A 156 14.01 -7.11 -20.60
N GLU A 157 14.13 -8.32 -20.03
CA GLU A 157 13.02 -9.01 -19.39
C GLU A 157 12.46 -8.22 -18.19
N SER A 158 13.34 -7.62 -17.37
CA SER A 158 12.94 -6.77 -16.24
C SER A 158 12.19 -5.50 -16.69
N LYS A 159 12.61 -4.88 -17.81
CA LYS A 159 11.89 -3.75 -18.42
C LYS A 159 10.49 -4.15 -18.86
N ASN A 160 10.37 -5.27 -19.56
CA ASN A 160 9.07 -5.79 -20.01
C ASN A 160 8.16 -6.10 -18.82
N GLN A 161 8.68 -6.72 -17.76
CA GLN A 161 7.91 -6.96 -16.53
C GLN A 161 7.44 -5.65 -15.89
N THR A 162 8.29 -4.62 -15.87
CA THR A 162 7.93 -3.30 -15.31
C THR A 162 6.80 -2.64 -16.10
N GLU A 163 6.81 -2.74 -17.43
CA GLU A 163 5.71 -2.24 -18.28
C GLU A 163 4.42 -3.00 -18.03
N VAL A 164 4.47 -4.34 -17.96
CA VAL A 164 3.29 -5.16 -17.63
C VAL A 164 2.70 -4.78 -16.27
N PHE A 165 3.54 -4.58 -15.25
CA PHE A 165 3.06 -4.12 -13.94
C PHE A 165 2.46 -2.72 -13.97
N LYS A 166 2.99 -1.82 -14.81
CA LYS A 166 2.42 -0.49 -15.01
C LYS A 166 1.02 -0.58 -15.62
N PHE A 167 0.86 -1.35 -16.69
CA PHE A 167 -0.46 -1.58 -17.32
C PHE A 167 -1.46 -2.20 -16.34
N GLN A 168 -1.06 -3.22 -15.57
CA GLN A 168 -1.94 -3.82 -14.55
C GLN A 168 -2.37 -2.83 -13.47
N ARG A 169 -1.48 -1.92 -13.04
CA ARG A 169 -1.84 -0.86 -12.09
C ARG A 169 -2.85 0.11 -12.69
N GLU A 170 -2.63 0.55 -13.92
CA GLU A 170 -3.54 1.46 -14.63
C GLU A 170 -4.92 0.82 -14.83
N GLU A 171 -4.98 -0.48 -15.16
CA GLU A 171 -6.22 -1.24 -15.29
C GLU A 171 -6.95 -1.37 -13.94
N MET A 172 -6.24 -1.73 -12.86
CA MET A 172 -6.81 -1.79 -11.51
C MET A 172 -7.34 -0.42 -11.05
N GLU A 173 -6.64 0.66 -11.38
CA GLU A 173 -7.10 2.02 -11.09
C GLU A 173 -8.34 2.40 -11.91
N ALA A 174 -8.42 2.01 -13.18
CA ALA A 174 -9.62 2.17 -13.99
C ALA A 174 -10.80 1.39 -13.39
N GLN A 175 -10.62 0.12 -13.02
CA GLN A 175 -11.64 -0.70 -12.37
C GLN A 175 -12.11 -0.11 -11.04
N ARG A 176 -11.18 0.41 -10.22
CA ARG A 176 -11.54 1.13 -8.97
C ARG A 176 -12.39 2.36 -9.24
N ARG A 177 -12.04 3.16 -10.26
CA ARG A 177 -12.82 4.34 -10.64
C ARG A 177 -14.22 3.95 -11.11
N GLU A 178 -14.34 2.89 -11.89
CA GLU A 178 -15.62 2.37 -12.35
C GLU A 178 -16.50 1.89 -11.19
N MET A 179 -15.95 1.07 -10.28
CA MET A 179 -16.66 0.61 -9.09
C MET A 179 -17.15 1.77 -8.21
N LEU A 180 -16.35 2.83 -8.08
CA LEU A 180 -16.76 4.05 -7.35
C LEU A 180 -17.91 4.78 -8.06
N SER A 181 -17.92 4.82 -9.40
CA SER A 181 -19.03 5.38 -10.18
C SER A 181 -20.30 4.56 -9.99
N GLN A 182 -20.22 3.24 -10.17
CA GLN A 182 -21.35 2.32 -9.99
C GLN A 182 -21.93 2.42 -8.57
N ARG A 183 -21.07 2.56 -7.55
CA ARG A 183 -21.53 2.74 -6.17
C ARG A 183 -22.31 4.05 -5.99
N LYS A 184 -21.87 5.14 -6.61
CA LYS A 184 -22.60 6.43 -6.58
C LYS A 184 -23.97 6.29 -7.25
N GLU A 185 -24.02 5.66 -8.42
CA GLU A 185 -25.26 5.41 -9.15
C GLU A 185 -26.23 4.53 -8.35
N MET A 186 -25.76 3.43 -7.75
CA MET A 186 -26.59 2.57 -6.90
C MET A 186 -27.17 3.32 -5.70
N VAL A 187 -26.42 4.24 -5.09
CA VAL A 187 -26.91 5.06 -3.99
C VAL A 187 -28.02 6.02 -4.47
N ALA A 188 -27.84 6.66 -5.62
CA ALA A 188 -28.85 7.51 -6.23
C ALA A 188 -30.12 6.70 -6.59
N GLN A 189 -29.96 5.54 -7.23
CA GLN A 189 -31.06 4.66 -7.60
C GLN A 189 -31.83 4.16 -6.37
N ARG A 190 -31.15 3.77 -5.29
CA ARG A 190 -31.83 3.37 -4.04
C ARG A 190 -32.66 4.51 -3.46
N LYS A 191 -32.17 5.75 -3.53
CA LYS A 191 -32.92 6.93 -3.08
C LYS A 191 -34.18 7.13 -3.92
N GLU A 192 -34.07 7.02 -5.25
CA GLU A 192 -35.20 7.12 -6.17
C GLU A 192 -36.23 6.00 -5.94
N MET A 193 -35.78 4.75 -5.83
CA MET A 193 -36.63 3.60 -5.52
C MET A 193 -37.41 3.77 -4.22
N LYS A 194 -36.78 4.33 -3.18
CA LYS A 194 -37.45 4.61 -1.90
C LYS A 194 -38.57 5.63 -2.09
N ALA A 195 -38.29 6.73 -2.80
CA ALA A 195 -39.30 7.75 -3.11
C ALA A 195 -40.45 7.19 -3.96
N GLN A 196 -40.13 6.37 -4.96
CA GLN A 196 -41.13 5.71 -5.80
C GLN A 196 -41.99 4.73 -4.98
N SER A 197 -41.38 3.95 -4.09
CA SER A 197 -42.10 3.01 -3.21
C SER A 197 -43.07 3.75 -2.28
N PHE A 198 -42.62 4.87 -1.69
CA PHE A 198 -43.49 5.74 -0.91
C PHE A 198 -44.64 6.29 -1.75
N ASN A 199 -44.37 6.82 -2.94
CA ASN A 199 -45.39 7.37 -3.84
C ASN A 199 -46.45 6.33 -4.20
N ASN A 200 -46.01 5.16 -4.65
CA ASN A 200 -46.91 4.08 -5.03
C ASN A 200 -47.80 3.69 -3.84
N LYS A 201 -47.21 3.52 -2.66
CA LYS A 201 -47.97 3.12 -1.48
C LYS A 201 -48.93 4.22 -1.00
N PHE A 202 -48.49 5.47 -1.04
CA PHE A 202 -49.32 6.62 -0.72
C PHE A 202 -50.56 6.67 -1.63
N PHE A 203 -50.38 6.57 -2.94
CA PHE A 203 -51.50 6.61 -3.89
C PHE A 203 -52.39 5.37 -3.81
N GLU A 204 -51.86 4.19 -3.48
CA GLU A 204 -52.67 3.01 -3.16
C GLU A 204 -53.61 3.28 -1.97
N ILE A 205 -53.09 3.82 -0.86
CA ILE A 205 -53.91 4.09 0.34
C ILE A 205 -54.90 5.22 0.06
N LEU A 206 -54.49 6.26 -0.69
CA LEU A 206 -55.38 7.35 -1.09
C LEU A 206 -56.52 6.86 -2.00
N ASN A 207 -56.23 5.96 -2.93
CA ASN A 207 -57.24 5.34 -3.79
C ASN A 207 -58.19 4.46 -2.98
N LEU A 208 -57.68 3.68 -2.02
CA LEU A 208 -58.52 2.93 -1.08
C LEU A 208 -59.47 3.86 -0.32
N PHE A 209 -58.96 4.98 0.20
CA PHE A 209 -59.77 5.99 0.87
C PHE A 209 -60.86 6.57 -0.04
N ASN A 210 -60.52 6.92 -1.29
CA ASN A 210 -61.50 7.39 -2.27
C ASN A 210 -62.55 6.33 -2.62
N ASN A 211 -62.16 5.06 -2.69
CA ASN A 211 -63.09 3.94 -2.92
C ASN A 211 -64.04 3.74 -1.73
N ILE A 212 -63.52 3.86 -0.51
CA ILE A 212 -64.33 3.83 0.71
C ILE A 212 -65.39 4.94 0.65
N ILE A 213 -64.99 6.17 0.32
CA ILE A 213 -65.93 7.29 0.12
C ILE A 213 -66.92 6.98 -1.00
N GLY A 214 -66.45 6.44 -2.14
CA GLY A 214 -67.29 6.09 -3.27
C GLY A 214 -68.41 5.11 -2.93
N ASN A 215 -68.19 4.25 -1.94
CA ASN A 215 -69.12 3.24 -1.46
C ASN A 215 -69.93 3.67 -0.23
N PHE A 216 -69.82 4.93 0.20
CA PHE A 216 -70.62 5.43 1.32
C PHE A 216 -72.08 5.54 0.95
N GLN A 217 -72.93 4.95 1.77
CA GLN A 217 -74.38 5.03 1.67
C GLN A 217 -74.97 5.23 3.06
N TYR A 218 -75.93 6.15 3.14
CA TYR A 218 -76.71 6.39 4.35
C TYR A 218 -78.18 6.60 3.96
N SER A 219 -79.09 5.87 4.57
CA SER A 219 -80.53 6.02 4.37
C SER A 219 -81.17 6.70 5.58
N GLN A 220 -82.01 7.70 5.32
CA GLN A 220 -82.78 8.39 6.35
C GLN A 220 -84.25 8.42 5.93
N ASP A 221 -85.12 7.96 6.82
CA ASP A 221 -86.56 8.10 6.66
C ASP A 221 -86.99 9.53 7.01
N ARG A 222 -87.79 10.13 6.12
CA ARG A 222 -88.34 11.48 6.29
C ARG A 222 -89.85 11.45 6.10
N LEU A 223 -90.57 12.18 6.95
CA LEU A 223 -91.99 12.43 6.73
C LEU A 223 -92.15 13.46 5.61
N THR A 224 -92.98 13.14 4.63
CA THR A 224 -93.39 14.08 3.59
C THR A 224 -94.49 15.01 4.13
N LYS A 225 -94.88 16.02 3.34
CA LYS A 225 -95.99 16.92 3.69
C LYS A 225 -97.34 16.21 3.87
N ASP A 226 -97.47 15.00 3.34
CA ASP A 226 -98.69 14.18 3.40
C ASP A 226 -98.61 13.08 4.47
N ASP A 227 -97.73 13.24 5.48
CA ASP A 227 -97.46 12.28 6.55
C ASP A 227 -97.03 10.87 6.08
N LYS A 228 -96.52 10.76 4.84
CA LYS A 228 -95.95 9.51 4.33
C LYS A 228 -94.46 9.42 4.67
N VAL A 229 -94.00 8.22 5.03
CA VAL A 229 -92.57 7.96 5.23
C VAL A 229 -91.91 7.76 3.86
N GLN A 230 -90.90 8.57 3.56
CA GLN A 230 -90.04 8.43 2.39
C GLN A 230 -88.59 8.21 2.84
N THR A 231 -88.00 7.11 2.41
CA THR A 231 -86.56 6.85 2.59
C THR A 231 -85.75 7.65 1.58
N VAL A 232 -84.90 8.55 2.08
CA VAL A 232 -83.93 9.29 1.27
C VAL A 232 -82.56 8.63 1.42
N ILE A 233 -81.95 8.26 0.29
CA ILE A 233 -80.61 7.65 0.26
C ILE A 233 -79.59 8.70 -0.12
N TYR A 234 -78.61 8.92 0.74
CA TYR A 234 -77.41 9.72 0.50
C TYR A 234 -76.29 8.80 0.05
N MET A 235 -75.51 9.25 -0.92
CA MET A 235 -74.37 8.50 -1.45
C MET A 235 -73.10 9.34 -1.46
N LYS A 236 -71.94 8.68 -1.40
CA LYS A 236 -70.62 9.31 -1.53
C LYS A 236 -70.41 10.45 -0.51
N LYS A 237 -69.92 11.60 -0.98
CA LYS A 237 -69.67 12.80 -0.15
C LYS A 237 -70.94 13.42 0.43
N ASP A 238 -72.12 13.17 -0.15
CA ASP A 238 -73.38 13.68 0.40
C ASP A 238 -73.74 13.03 1.73
N VAL A 239 -73.23 11.81 1.98
CA VAL A 239 -73.35 11.16 3.29
C VAL A 239 -72.71 12.03 4.37
N LEU A 240 -71.48 12.51 4.16
CA LEU A 240 -70.76 13.31 5.17
C LEU A 240 -71.40 14.69 5.37
N LYS A 241 -71.96 15.28 4.30
CA LYS A 241 -72.79 16.49 4.41
C LYS A 241 -74.02 16.26 5.28
N GLN A 242 -74.74 15.16 5.06
CA GLN A 242 -75.92 14.83 5.86
C GLN A 242 -75.56 14.45 7.31
N LEU A 243 -74.45 13.73 7.52
CA LEU A 243 -73.94 13.41 8.84
C LEU A 243 -73.56 14.66 9.62
N LYS A 244 -72.96 15.67 8.97
CA LYS A 244 -72.77 17.00 9.58
C LYS A 244 -74.09 17.60 10.03
N VAL A 245 -75.09 17.66 9.16
CA VAL A 245 -76.42 18.19 9.51
C VAL A 245 -77.02 17.43 10.69
N ASN A 246 -76.92 16.11 10.69
CA ASN A 246 -77.43 15.27 11.78
C ASN A 246 -76.70 15.52 13.09
N LEU A 247 -75.35 15.62 13.08
CA LEU A 247 -74.57 15.94 14.27
C LEU A 247 -74.97 17.31 14.83
N LEU A 248 -75.01 18.33 13.98
CA LEU A 248 -75.39 19.69 14.38
C LEU A 248 -76.84 19.75 14.90
N ASN A 249 -77.74 18.93 14.37
CA ASN A 249 -79.10 18.81 14.90
C ASN A 249 -79.15 18.05 16.23
N SER A 250 -78.32 17.02 16.43
CA SER A 250 -78.22 16.31 17.71
C SER A 250 -77.70 17.22 18.82
N ILE A 251 -76.78 18.13 18.51
CA ILE A 251 -76.32 19.18 19.42
C ILE A 251 -77.48 20.11 19.82
N ARG A 252 -78.38 20.41 18.88
CA ARG A 252 -79.54 21.30 19.12
C ARG A 252 -80.70 20.64 19.85
N CYS A 253 -80.93 19.35 19.62
CA CYS A 253 -82.17 18.65 20.02
C CYS A 253 -82.05 17.85 21.33
N ILE A 254 -81.38 18.39 22.36
CA ILE A 254 -81.54 17.87 23.73
C ILE A 254 -82.96 18.23 24.22
N ASN A 255 -83.96 17.42 23.82
CA ASN A 255 -85.21 17.08 24.49
C ASN A 255 -86.27 16.62 23.47
N ILE A 256 -86.27 15.34 23.09
CA ILE A 256 -87.50 14.69 22.60
C ILE A 256 -87.67 13.36 23.34
N GLY A 257 -87.95 13.50 24.63
CA GLY A 257 -88.66 12.51 25.41
C GLY A 257 -89.94 13.18 25.90
N THR A 258 -91.08 12.78 25.34
CA THR A 258 -92.45 13.21 25.66
C THR A 258 -92.81 14.69 25.41
N ILE A 259 -93.98 14.84 24.81
CA ILE A 259 -94.71 16.07 24.49
C ILE A 259 -94.81 16.97 25.75
N ASP A 260 -93.90 17.92 25.91
CA ASP A 260 -94.21 19.18 26.59
C ASP A 260 -93.42 20.34 25.95
N ILE A 261 -94.16 21.25 25.31
CA ILE A 261 -93.71 22.30 24.39
C ILE A 261 -93.22 23.54 25.16
N LYS A 262 -92.66 23.38 26.37
CA LYS A 262 -92.10 24.49 27.14
C LYS A 262 -90.64 24.26 27.53
N ARG A 263 -89.79 24.66 26.57
CA ARG A 263 -88.61 25.52 26.80
C ARG A 263 -87.64 25.05 27.88
N ARG A 264 -86.70 24.20 27.49
CA ARG A 264 -85.27 24.34 27.78
C ARG A 264 -84.51 23.50 26.76
N ILE A 265 -84.05 24.16 25.69
CA ILE A 265 -82.86 23.70 24.97
C ILE A 265 -81.76 23.91 26.01
N ASN A 266 -81.34 22.84 26.70
CA ASN A 266 -80.14 22.95 27.50
C ASN A 266 -79.02 23.21 26.50
N LYS A 267 -78.54 24.47 26.47
CA LYS A 267 -77.41 24.87 25.66
C LYS A 267 -76.24 23.96 26.03
N ILE A 268 -75.60 23.36 25.03
CA ILE A 268 -74.37 22.61 25.26
C ILE A 268 -73.28 23.65 25.47
N GLU A 269 -72.96 23.88 26.74
CA GLU A 269 -71.99 24.89 27.13
C GLU A 269 -70.61 24.29 27.35
N THR A 270 -70.52 22.98 27.60
CA THR A 270 -69.26 22.32 27.92
C THR A 270 -68.96 21.11 27.04
N LEU A 271 -67.67 20.84 26.88
CA LEU A 271 -67.15 19.63 26.23
C LEU A 271 -67.72 18.33 26.85
N GLU A 272 -67.88 18.32 28.18
CA GLU A 272 -68.41 17.19 28.95
C GLU A 272 -69.87 16.88 28.60
N GLN A 273 -70.68 17.91 28.31
CA GLN A 273 -72.06 17.75 27.85
C GLN A 273 -72.12 17.28 26.39
N PHE A 274 -71.15 17.69 25.57
CA PHE A 274 -71.09 17.30 24.17
C PHE A 274 -70.65 15.86 23.97
N GLN A 275 -69.70 15.36 24.77
CA GLN A 275 -69.14 14.02 24.64
C GLN A 275 -70.18 12.88 24.59
N PRO A 276 -71.18 12.78 25.49
CA PRO A 276 -72.18 11.71 25.42
C PRO A 276 -73.04 11.79 24.15
N ILE A 277 -73.32 12.99 23.64
CA ILE A 277 -74.09 13.20 22.40
C ILE A 277 -73.26 12.77 21.20
N PHE A 278 -71.97 13.11 21.18
CA PHE A 278 -71.06 12.66 20.14
C PHE A 278 -70.85 11.14 20.18
N ASN A 279 -70.75 10.55 21.37
CA ASN A 279 -70.64 9.09 21.53
C ASN A 279 -71.91 8.38 21.04
N GLN A 280 -73.09 8.93 21.33
CA GLN A 280 -74.36 8.40 20.81
C GLN A 280 -74.42 8.56 19.28
N PHE A 281 -74.04 9.72 18.75
CA PHE A 281 -73.93 9.96 17.31
C PHE A 281 -73.01 8.93 16.67
N ASN A 282 -71.78 8.77 17.19
CA ASN A 282 -70.84 7.77 16.73
C ASN A 282 -71.44 6.38 16.78
N LYS A 283 -72.10 5.97 17.87
CA LYS A 283 -72.73 4.64 17.97
C LYS A 283 -73.79 4.40 16.89
N VAL A 284 -74.57 5.42 16.54
CA VAL A 284 -75.60 5.33 15.49
C VAL A 284 -74.97 5.21 14.09
N TYR A 285 -73.81 5.85 13.88
CA TYR A 285 -73.12 5.91 12.58
C TYR A 285 -71.79 5.13 12.56
N ASP A 286 -71.58 4.20 13.51
CA ASP A 286 -70.27 3.68 13.96
C ASP A 286 -69.50 2.93 12.88
N THR A 287 -70.20 2.37 11.89
CA THR A 287 -69.52 1.67 10.80
C THR A 287 -68.95 2.69 9.81
N THR A 288 -69.77 3.48 9.15
CA THR A 288 -69.29 4.32 8.04
C THR A 288 -68.42 5.50 8.50
N PHE A 289 -68.83 6.20 9.56
CA PHE A 289 -68.21 7.46 9.98
C PHE A 289 -66.86 7.28 10.67
N LYS A 290 -66.75 6.28 11.54
CA LYS A 290 -65.51 5.95 12.25
C LYS A 290 -64.45 5.40 11.30
N TYR A 291 -64.81 4.45 10.43
CA TYR A 291 -63.84 3.90 9.47
C TYR A 291 -63.33 4.97 8.52
N TYR A 292 -64.16 5.96 8.14
CA TYR A 292 -63.70 7.11 7.35
C TYR A 292 -62.49 7.81 8.02
N PHE A 293 -62.66 8.25 9.27
CA PHE A 293 -61.65 9.03 9.98
C PHE A 293 -60.44 8.20 10.40
N ILE A 294 -60.62 6.90 10.63
CA ILE A 294 -59.50 5.96 10.82
C ILE A 294 -58.63 5.86 9.56
N ASN A 295 -59.24 5.74 8.38
CA ASN A 295 -58.49 5.67 7.13
C ASN A 295 -57.78 7.00 6.83
N LEU A 296 -58.43 8.14 7.10
CA LEU A 296 -57.78 9.44 7.00
C LEU A 296 -56.57 9.55 7.94
N TYR A 297 -56.72 9.13 9.20
CA TYR A 297 -55.62 9.06 10.16
C TYR A 297 -54.48 8.19 9.64
N GLN A 298 -54.78 6.99 9.10
CA GLN A 298 -53.76 6.07 8.59
C GLN A 298 -52.95 6.68 7.44
N ILE A 299 -53.59 7.40 6.51
CA ILE A 299 -52.88 8.12 5.43
C ILE A 299 -51.91 9.14 6.02
N LEU A 300 -52.40 10.00 6.91
CA LEU A 300 -51.58 11.07 7.49
C LEU A 300 -50.46 10.51 8.38
N GLN A 301 -50.74 9.44 9.12
CA GLN A 301 -49.76 8.73 9.93
C GLN A 301 -48.68 8.08 9.06
N TYR A 302 -49.04 7.55 7.89
CA TYR A 302 -48.07 7.01 6.93
C TYR A 302 -47.13 8.11 6.41
N ILE A 303 -47.67 9.29 6.07
CA ILE A 303 -46.86 10.47 5.68
C ILE A 303 -45.89 10.82 6.81
N LYS A 304 -46.38 10.99 8.04
CA LYS A 304 -45.59 11.39 9.21
C LYS A 304 -44.47 10.41 9.55
N ILE A 305 -44.72 9.09 9.50
CA ILE A 305 -43.68 8.09 9.81
C ILE A 305 -42.53 8.16 8.81
N ASN A 306 -42.84 8.34 7.52
CA ASN A 306 -41.81 8.44 6.49
C ASN A 306 -41.05 9.78 6.59
N GLU A 307 -41.74 10.88 6.91
CA GLU A 307 -41.11 12.15 7.23
C GLU A 307 -40.12 12.02 8.40
N GLU A 308 -40.53 11.45 9.53
CA GLU A 308 -39.66 11.24 10.69
C GLU A 308 -38.45 10.35 10.35
N ALA A 309 -38.63 9.34 9.49
CA ALA A 309 -37.55 8.47 9.05
C ALA A 309 -36.54 9.21 8.16
N ASP A 310 -36.99 10.10 7.28
CA ASP A 310 -36.10 10.89 6.42
C ASP A 310 -35.44 12.05 7.17
N LEU A 311 -36.14 12.66 8.13
CA LEU A 311 -35.58 13.68 9.02
C LEU A 311 -34.40 13.14 9.84
N LYS A 312 -34.45 11.89 10.29
CA LYS A 312 -33.33 11.23 10.99
C LYS A 312 -32.07 11.08 10.12
N ASN A 313 -32.23 11.02 8.80
CA ASN A 313 -31.13 10.88 7.85
C ASN A 313 -30.63 12.23 7.31
N ALA A 314 -31.35 13.33 7.56
CA ALA A 314 -30.98 14.67 7.12
C ALA A 314 -29.79 15.21 7.93
N LYS A 315 -28.75 15.67 7.23
CA LYS A 315 -27.47 16.07 7.86
C LYS A 315 -27.43 17.52 8.34
N ASN A 316 -28.20 18.40 7.70
CA ASN A 316 -28.23 19.84 7.97
C ASN A 316 -29.68 20.35 7.99
N ASP A 317 -29.87 21.58 8.47
CA ASP A 317 -31.20 22.15 8.64
C ASP A 317 -31.91 22.42 7.31
N GLU A 318 -31.17 22.77 6.25
CA GLU A 318 -31.70 22.88 4.89
C GLU A 318 -32.26 21.55 4.37
N SER A 319 -31.57 20.42 4.61
CA SER A 319 -32.07 19.09 4.25
C SER A 319 -33.30 18.71 5.09
N LYS A 320 -33.39 19.16 6.35
CA LYS A 320 -34.58 18.89 7.16
C LYS A 320 -35.79 19.66 6.64
N GLU A 321 -35.60 20.91 6.23
CA GLU A 321 -36.70 21.73 5.70
C GLU A 321 -37.21 21.18 4.37
N THR A 322 -36.31 20.80 3.45
CA THR A 322 -36.70 20.15 2.19
C THR A 322 -37.48 18.84 2.41
N VAL A 323 -37.12 18.06 3.44
CA VAL A 323 -37.90 16.88 3.84
C VAL A 323 -39.30 17.26 4.34
N LYS A 324 -39.41 18.25 5.24
CA LYS A 324 -40.71 18.72 5.74
C LYS A 324 -41.59 19.24 4.61
N GLU A 325 -41.06 20.08 3.73
CA GLU A 325 -41.78 20.62 2.58
C GLU A 325 -42.27 19.50 1.65
N PHE A 326 -41.42 18.50 1.39
CA PHE A 326 -41.78 17.33 0.60
C PHE A 326 -42.99 16.62 1.20
N TYR A 327 -42.94 16.19 2.46
CA TYR A 327 -44.05 15.46 3.08
C TYR A 327 -45.29 16.32 3.34
N LYS A 328 -45.12 17.61 3.64
CA LYS A 328 -46.22 18.58 3.72
C LYS A 328 -46.96 18.71 2.39
N SER A 329 -46.28 18.58 1.24
CA SER A 329 -46.94 18.57 -0.06
C SER A 329 -47.91 17.39 -0.23
N TYR A 330 -47.58 16.20 0.30
CA TYR A 330 -48.49 15.05 0.30
C TYR A 330 -49.67 15.24 1.25
N ALA A 331 -49.44 15.80 2.44
CA ALA A 331 -50.53 16.15 3.35
C ALA A 331 -51.47 17.19 2.74
N ASN A 332 -50.93 18.14 1.97
CA ASN A 332 -51.73 19.10 1.19
C ASN A 332 -52.57 18.42 0.10
N ILE A 333 -52.05 17.40 -0.58
CA ILE A 333 -52.83 16.59 -1.53
C ILE A 333 -54.01 15.93 -0.82
N VAL A 334 -53.79 15.31 0.35
CA VAL A 334 -54.86 14.68 1.15
C VAL A 334 -55.89 15.73 1.56
N ARG A 335 -55.45 16.86 2.10
CA ARG A 335 -56.31 17.97 2.51
C ARG A 335 -57.17 18.51 1.38
N ALA A 336 -56.61 18.64 0.17
CA ALA A 336 -57.34 19.10 -1.01
C ALA A 336 -58.46 18.13 -1.43
N GLN A 337 -58.39 16.85 -1.06
CA GLN A 337 -59.48 15.89 -1.29
C GLN A 337 -60.62 16.04 -0.27
N LEU A 338 -60.38 16.66 0.88
CA LEU A 338 -61.37 16.87 1.93
C LEU A 338 -62.25 18.07 1.60
N SER A 339 -63.56 17.86 1.57
CA SER A 339 -64.52 18.96 1.54
C SER A 339 -64.53 19.69 2.88
N ARG A 340 -65.05 20.91 2.83
CA ARG A 340 -65.27 21.72 4.02
C ARG A 340 -66.13 21.03 5.08
N ASN A 341 -67.13 20.23 4.67
CA ASN A 341 -67.94 19.46 5.62
C ASN A 341 -67.12 18.36 6.30
N GLU A 342 -66.22 17.72 5.56
CA GLU A 342 -65.30 16.71 6.09
C GLU A 342 -64.33 17.32 7.11
N LEU A 343 -63.79 18.51 6.83
CA LEU A 343 -62.94 19.24 7.78
C LEU A 343 -63.68 19.63 9.07
N VAL A 344 -64.95 20.07 8.96
CA VAL A 344 -65.78 20.35 10.15
C VAL A 344 -66.03 19.09 10.96
N MET A 345 -66.35 17.97 10.31
CA MET A 345 -66.54 16.71 11.02
C MET A 345 -65.24 16.23 11.66
N LEU A 346 -64.09 16.41 10.99
CA LEU A 346 -62.77 16.10 11.54
C LEU A 346 -62.47 16.91 12.81
N PHE A 347 -62.80 18.20 12.80
CA PHE A 347 -62.60 19.12 13.94
C PHE A 347 -63.30 18.61 15.21
N TYR A 348 -64.54 18.14 15.10
CA TYR A 348 -65.24 17.53 16.25
C TYR A 348 -64.71 16.12 16.55
N ASN A 349 -64.44 15.32 15.52
CA ASN A 349 -64.10 13.92 15.67
C ASN A 349 -62.73 13.68 16.31
N ALA A 350 -61.72 14.49 16.00
CA ALA A 350 -60.36 14.28 16.48
C ALA A 350 -60.22 14.39 18.01
N TYR A 351 -61.03 15.21 18.67
CA TYR A 351 -61.07 15.30 20.14
C TYR A 351 -61.99 14.29 20.82
N MET A 352 -62.96 13.76 20.09
CA MET A 352 -64.04 12.96 20.66
C MET A 352 -63.85 11.45 20.48
N ILE A 353 -62.99 11.01 19.55
CA ILE A 353 -62.57 9.61 19.48
C ILE A 353 -61.55 9.35 20.61
N GLN A 354 -62.03 9.00 21.81
CA GLN A 354 -61.14 8.56 22.90
C GLN A 354 -60.88 7.04 22.88
N ASP A 355 -61.80 6.24 22.30
CA ASP A 355 -61.79 4.78 22.51
C ASP A 355 -61.10 3.95 21.40
N THR A 356 -60.85 4.50 20.21
CA THR A 356 -60.45 3.67 19.03
C THR A 356 -59.16 4.09 18.34
N VAL A 357 -58.78 5.36 18.46
CA VAL A 357 -57.51 5.92 18.01
C VAL A 357 -56.98 6.70 19.19
N ASN A 358 -55.68 6.64 19.46
CA ASN A 358 -55.07 7.51 20.48
C ASN A 358 -55.30 8.97 20.03
N SER A 359 -56.32 9.63 20.59
CA SER A 359 -56.80 10.97 20.21
C SER A 359 -55.64 11.94 20.09
N ASP A 360 -54.72 11.88 21.06
CA ASP A 360 -53.57 12.78 21.14
C ASP A 360 -52.64 12.60 19.95
N LYS A 361 -52.46 11.37 19.45
CA LYS A 361 -51.68 11.13 18.23
C LYS A 361 -52.36 11.71 17.01
N TYR A 362 -53.69 11.60 16.90
CA TYR A 362 -54.41 12.14 15.75
C TYR A 362 -54.39 13.68 15.76
N ILE A 363 -54.66 14.29 16.91
CA ILE A 363 -54.58 15.74 17.10
C ILE A 363 -53.18 16.26 16.72
N LYS A 364 -52.11 15.63 17.21
CA LYS A 364 -50.72 15.99 16.87
C LYS A 364 -50.39 15.87 15.38
N ILE A 365 -51.09 15.01 14.64
CA ILE A 365 -50.91 14.88 13.19
C ILE A 365 -51.66 15.99 12.45
N ILE A 366 -52.88 16.30 12.91
CA ILE A 366 -53.71 17.41 12.38
C ILE A 366 -52.97 18.75 12.56
N GLU A 367 -52.40 18.96 13.74
CA GLU A 367 -51.56 20.10 14.11
C GLU A 367 -50.33 20.21 13.22
N HIS A 368 -49.55 19.13 13.15
CA HIS A 368 -48.33 19.06 12.36
C HIS A 368 -48.53 19.38 10.87
N PHE A 369 -49.66 18.97 10.28
CA PHE A 369 -49.97 19.22 8.87
C PHE A 369 -50.92 20.39 8.62
N SER A 370 -51.29 21.16 9.66
CA SER A 370 -52.15 22.34 9.55
C SER A 370 -53.47 22.08 8.79
N LEU A 371 -54.16 20.97 9.10
CA LEU A 371 -55.31 20.55 8.30
C LEU A 371 -56.50 21.54 8.30
N PHE A 372 -56.60 22.43 9.29
CA PHE A 372 -57.69 23.40 9.40
C PHE A 372 -57.38 24.78 8.81
N GLU A 373 -56.27 24.92 8.07
CA GLU A 373 -55.86 26.22 7.51
C GLU A 373 -56.94 26.89 6.63
N HIS A 374 -57.82 26.14 5.96
CA HIS A 374 -58.87 26.71 5.11
C HIS A 374 -60.28 26.69 5.75
N LEU A 375 -60.36 26.38 7.05
CA LEU A 375 -61.62 26.31 7.76
C LEU A 375 -62.04 27.69 8.27
N THR A 376 -63.27 28.11 8.06
CA THR A 376 -63.74 29.38 8.63
C THR A 376 -64.52 29.15 9.92
N TYR A 377 -64.51 30.13 10.82
CA TYR A 377 -65.30 30.07 12.05
C TYR A 377 -66.79 29.85 11.76
N THR A 378 -67.30 30.44 10.68
CA THR A 378 -68.69 30.24 10.20
C THR A 378 -68.98 28.82 9.71
N ASP A 379 -67.96 28.05 9.32
CA ASP A 379 -68.15 26.65 8.91
C ASP A 379 -68.37 25.72 10.12
N LEU A 380 -67.79 26.11 11.26
CA LEU A 380 -67.92 25.48 12.58
C LEU A 380 -69.21 25.90 13.29
N ASP A 381 -69.74 27.08 12.96
CA ASP A 381 -70.88 27.71 13.62
C ASP A 381 -72.19 26.91 13.45
N ILE A 382 -72.88 26.75 14.58
CA ILE A 382 -74.18 26.07 14.75
C ILE A 382 -75.29 27.13 14.87
N ARG A 383 -75.16 28.31 14.24
CA ARG A 383 -76.04 29.49 14.37
C ARG A 383 -76.31 29.94 15.82
N THR A 384 -75.71 31.08 16.13
CA THR A 384 -76.16 32.17 17.02
C THR A 384 -76.21 31.96 18.53
N SER A 385 -76.06 30.75 19.08
CA SER A 385 -75.99 30.61 20.55
C SER A 385 -74.94 29.64 21.10
N ASP A 386 -74.36 28.74 20.29
CA ASP A 386 -73.47 27.65 20.76
C ASP A 386 -71.97 27.96 20.58
N PHE A 387 -71.58 29.23 20.70
CA PHE A 387 -70.17 29.65 20.58
C PHE A 387 -69.26 29.01 21.64
N THR A 388 -69.81 28.67 22.81
CA THR A 388 -69.07 28.11 23.95
C THR A 388 -68.36 26.79 23.65
N LEU A 389 -68.98 25.88 22.89
CA LEU A 389 -68.36 24.59 22.56
C LEU A 389 -67.24 24.74 21.52
N VAL A 390 -67.49 25.49 20.44
CA VAL A 390 -66.50 25.75 19.39
C VAL A 390 -65.31 26.49 19.97
N ASP A 391 -65.56 27.49 20.82
CA ASP A 391 -64.52 28.27 21.48
C ASP A 391 -63.67 27.39 22.41
N GLN A 392 -64.30 26.49 23.18
CA GLN A 392 -63.57 25.49 23.98
C GLN A 392 -62.72 24.54 23.14
N LEU A 393 -63.21 24.09 21.98
CA LEU A 393 -62.44 23.21 21.09
C LEU A 393 -61.30 23.95 20.40
N LEU A 394 -61.49 25.21 20.01
CA LEU A 394 -60.46 26.03 19.36
C LEU A 394 -59.25 26.23 20.27
N VAL A 395 -59.46 26.47 21.57
CA VAL A 395 -58.35 26.63 22.53
C VAL A 395 -57.64 25.31 22.85
N LYS A 396 -58.26 24.16 22.56
CA LYS A 396 -57.62 22.85 22.76
C LYS A 396 -56.59 22.53 21.68
N TYR A 397 -56.82 22.96 20.45
CA TYR A 397 -55.86 22.79 19.35
C TYR A 397 -54.66 23.73 19.51
N ASP A 398 -53.48 23.22 19.16
CA ASP A 398 -52.31 24.06 18.93
C ASP A 398 -52.52 25.01 17.72
N GLU A 399 -51.86 26.17 17.74
CA GLU A 399 -51.95 27.15 16.65
C GLU A 399 -51.52 26.56 15.30
N SER A 400 -50.61 25.59 15.30
CA SER A 400 -50.13 24.92 14.10
C SER A 400 -51.22 24.20 13.31
N ALA A 401 -52.31 23.76 13.97
CA ALA A 401 -53.46 23.15 13.29
C ALA A 401 -54.12 24.08 12.27
N PHE A 402 -54.00 25.40 12.46
CA PHE A 402 -54.65 26.43 11.67
C PHE A 402 -53.73 27.04 10.61
N GLY A 403 -52.44 26.70 10.56
CA GLY A 403 -51.51 27.17 9.53
C GLY A 403 -51.56 28.70 9.35
N GLN A 404 -51.88 29.17 8.13
CA GLN A 404 -51.97 30.61 7.83
C GLN A 404 -53.36 31.23 8.06
N ASN A 405 -54.25 30.57 8.80
CA ASN A 405 -55.61 31.05 9.03
C ASN A 405 -55.69 32.15 10.08
N ILE A 406 -55.40 33.38 9.67
CA ILE A 406 -55.37 34.57 10.54
C ILE A 406 -56.70 34.75 11.30
N ALA A 407 -57.83 34.43 10.68
CA ALA A 407 -59.15 34.63 11.29
C ALA A 407 -59.38 33.71 12.50
N LEU A 408 -59.10 32.40 12.36
CA LEU A 408 -59.21 31.45 13.47
C LEU A 408 -58.15 31.69 14.54
N LEU A 409 -56.91 32.04 14.14
CA LEU A 409 -55.83 32.33 15.07
C LEU A 409 -56.17 33.52 15.97
N LYS A 410 -56.65 34.63 15.40
CA LYS A 410 -57.10 35.80 16.19
C LYS A 410 -58.24 35.48 17.15
N LYS A 411 -59.21 34.68 16.70
CA LYS A 411 -60.33 34.26 17.56
C LYS A 411 -59.83 33.37 18.70
N ARG A 412 -58.90 32.44 18.44
CA ARG A 412 -58.28 31.59 19.47
C ARG A 412 -57.48 32.41 20.49
N GLU A 413 -56.66 33.35 20.04
CA GLU A 413 -55.87 34.25 20.90
C GLU A 413 -56.78 35.03 21.85
N PHE A 414 -57.83 35.65 21.31
CA PHE A 414 -58.85 36.35 22.09
C PHE A 414 -59.49 35.47 23.18
N LEU A 415 -59.78 34.20 22.85
CA LEU A 415 -60.37 33.25 23.81
C LEU A 415 -59.41 32.80 24.91
N LEU A 416 -58.10 32.70 24.60
CA LEU A 416 -57.09 32.38 25.59
C LEU A 416 -56.93 33.54 26.59
N ASP A 417 -56.94 34.77 26.10
CA ASP A 417 -56.87 35.97 26.95
C ASP A 417 -58.09 36.08 27.87
N GLU A 418 -59.30 35.81 27.37
CA GLU A 418 -60.52 35.77 28.21
C GLU A 418 -60.50 34.64 29.24
N SER A 419 -59.79 33.53 28.99
CA SER A 419 -59.70 32.40 29.93
C SER A 419 -58.66 32.59 31.04
N LEU A 420 -57.78 33.59 30.93
CA LEU A 420 -56.75 33.95 31.90
C LEU A 420 -57.20 35.01 32.92
N ILE A 421 -58.38 35.60 32.71
CA ILE A 421 -59.07 36.54 33.60
C ILE A 421 -60.10 35.75 34.41
#